data_AF-A0A9R0WBH3-F1
#
_entry.id   AF-A0A9R0WBH3-F1
#
_cell.length_a   1.000
_cell.length_b   1.000
_cell.length_c   1.000
_cell.angle_alpha   90.00
_cell.angle_beta   90.00
_cell.angle_gamma   90.00
#
_symmetry.space_group_name_H-M   'P 1'
#
loop_
_entity.id
_entity.type
_entity.pdbx_description
1 polymer ?
#
loop_
_entity_poly.entity_id
_entity_poly.type
_entity_poly.pdbx_seq_one_letter_code
_entity_poly.pdbx_strand_id
1 'polypeptide(L)'
;MREHVEILFPVTSRIPKVRDWSVDGIIGNVKSVPSSKKTMLASAKSKAHEAFKNGNYLIAARIYGEAMELDPFNATLRSNSSLCWIRFGNGTQALKDAQACRMMRPGWAKGCHREGTALMLLKDYEKACGAFLDGLKLEPGNVEMEDGLRYPLCSWRPWSP
;
A
#
# COMPACT_ATOMS: atom_id res chain seq x y z
N MET A 1 20.48 17.69 -6.45
CA MET A 1 19.61 18.43 -7.40
C MET A 1 20.09 19.86 -7.63
N ARG A 2 20.27 20.68 -6.58
CA ARG A 2 20.79 22.06 -6.72
C ARG A 2 22.19 22.10 -7.36
N GLU A 3 23.14 21.34 -6.83
CA GLU A 3 24.53 21.28 -7.34
C GLU A 3 24.59 20.97 -8.85
N HIS A 4 23.81 20.01 -9.33
CA HIS A 4 23.75 19.68 -10.76
C HIS A 4 23.20 20.84 -11.61
N VAL A 5 22.19 21.56 -11.11
CA VAL A 5 21.65 22.72 -11.82
C VAL A 5 22.67 23.85 -11.85
N GLU A 6 23.38 24.10 -10.75
CA GLU A 6 24.43 25.13 -10.67
C GLU A 6 25.59 24.86 -11.63
N ILE A 7 26.03 23.60 -11.77
CA ILE A 7 27.09 23.19 -12.71
C ILE A 7 26.66 23.39 -14.17
N LEU A 8 25.41 23.04 -14.49
CA LEU A 8 24.92 23.06 -15.87
C LEU A 8 24.39 24.43 -16.30
N PHE A 9 23.93 25.27 -15.37
CA PHE A 9 23.26 26.54 -15.68
C PHE A 9 24.08 27.47 -16.61
N PRO A 10 25.39 27.69 -16.41
CA PRO A 10 26.20 28.56 -17.29
C PRO A 10 26.30 28.09 -18.74
N VAL A 11 26.09 26.79 -18.98
CA VAL A 11 26.21 26.15 -20.31
C VAL A 11 24.84 25.78 -20.90
N THR A 12 23.74 26.24 -20.32
CA THR A 12 22.37 25.94 -20.80
C THR A 12 21.65 27.18 -21.30
N SER A 13 20.98 27.03 -22.44
CA SER A 13 20.14 28.08 -23.01
C SER A 13 18.78 28.17 -22.31
N ARG A 14 18.23 29.38 -22.24
CA ARG A 14 16.91 29.65 -21.64
C ARG A 14 15.81 28.86 -22.33
N ILE A 15 15.02 28.14 -21.53
CA ILE A 15 13.80 27.46 -21.99
C ILE A 15 12.64 28.48 -21.97
N PRO A 16 12.00 28.79 -23.11
CA PRO A 16 10.97 29.84 -23.19
C PRO A 16 9.78 29.67 -22.24
N LYS A 17 9.46 28.42 -21.86
CA LYS A 17 8.35 28.11 -20.95
C LYS A 17 8.67 28.39 -19.47
N VAL A 18 9.93 28.65 -19.11
CA VAL A 18 10.36 28.92 -17.73
C VAL A 18 10.44 30.45 -17.53
N ARG A 19 9.53 31.00 -16.70
CA ARG A 19 9.43 32.45 -16.47
C ARG A 19 10.64 33.00 -15.73
N ASP A 20 11.03 32.33 -14.64
CA ASP A 20 12.20 32.67 -13.82
C ASP A 20 13.40 31.81 -14.25
N TRP A 21 14.32 32.41 -15.01
CA TRP A 21 15.55 31.75 -15.50
C TRP A 21 16.73 32.02 -14.56
N SER A 22 16.56 31.65 -13.30
CA SER A 22 17.61 31.55 -12.29
C SER A 22 17.77 30.10 -11.85
N VAL A 23 18.85 29.78 -11.13
CA VAL A 23 19.01 28.45 -10.51
C VAL A 23 17.80 28.12 -9.63
N ASP A 24 17.33 29.07 -8.82
CA ASP A 24 16.16 28.90 -7.97
C ASP A 24 14.86 28.83 -8.74
N GLY A 25 14.71 29.61 -9.81
CA GLY A 25 13.56 29.56 -10.71
C GLY A 25 13.42 28.23 -11.44
N ILE A 26 14.53 27.68 -11.94
CA ILE A 26 14.58 26.37 -12.59
C ILE A 26 14.27 25.28 -11.57
N ILE A 27 14.90 25.32 -10.39
CA ILE A 27 14.63 24.36 -9.30
C ILE A 27 13.16 24.44 -8.87
N GLY A 28 12.60 25.64 -8.75
CA GLY A 28 11.20 25.89 -8.41
C GLY A 28 10.25 25.34 -9.47
N ASN A 29 10.56 25.52 -10.75
CA ASN A 29 9.74 25.05 -11.85
C ASN A 29 9.79 23.52 -12.03
N VAL A 30 10.96 22.89 -11.80
CA VAL A 30 11.09 21.43 -11.77
C VAL A 30 10.33 20.83 -10.57
N LYS A 31 10.36 21.50 -9.42
CA LYS A 31 9.58 21.09 -8.24
C LYS A 31 8.07 21.29 -8.42
N SER A 32 7.65 22.30 -9.19
CA SER A 32 6.23 22.63 -9.40
C SER A 32 5.56 21.69 -10.40
N VAL A 33 6.29 21.14 -11.37
CA VAL A 33 5.80 20.11 -12.27
C VAL A 33 5.74 18.78 -11.51
N PRO A 34 4.54 18.20 -11.27
CA PRO A 34 4.48 16.86 -10.71
C PRO A 34 5.19 15.92 -11.68
N SER A 35 6.12 15.10 -11.18
CA SER A 35 6.78 14.13 -12.05
C SER A 35 5.72 13.29 -12.77
N SER A 36 5.95 13.00 -14.05
CA SER A 36 5.02 12.18 -14.86
C SER A 36 4.63 10.90 -14.10
N LYS A 37 5.58 10.30 -13.38
CA LYS A 37 5.37 9.16 -12.47
C LYS A 37 4.41 9.45 -11.31
N LYS A 38 4.52 10.58 -10.62
CA LYS A 38 3.63 10.95 -9.50
C LYS A 38 2.19 11.15 -9.98
N THR A 39 1.99 11.77 -11.14
CA THR A 39 0.66 11.93 -11.76
C THR A 39 0.08 10.60 -12.19
N MET A 40 0.86 9.75 -12.86
CA MET A 40 0.43 8.40 -13.24
C MET A 40 0.05 7.55 -12.02
N LEU A 41 0.85 7.61 -10.95
CA LEU A 41 0.57 6.91 -9.71
C LEU A 41 -0.74 7.37 -9.05
N ALA A 42 -0.98 8.68 -9.00
CA ALA A 42 -2.24 9.23 -8.47
C ALA A 42 -3.44 8.76 -9.31
N SER A 43 -3.31 8.79 -10.63
CA SER A 43 -4.34 8.29 -11.55
C SER A 43 -4.62 6.80 -11.34
N ALA A 44 -3.57 5.96 -11.25
CA ALA A 44 -3.69 4.53 -11.00
C ALA A 44 -4.38 4.23 -9.66
N LYS A 45 -3.98 4.93 -8.58
CA LYS A 45 -4.64 4.82 -7.27
C LYS A 45 -6.14 5.15 -7.34
N SER A 46 -6.50 6.21 -8.06
CA SER A 46 -7.91 6.60 -8.25
C SER A 46 -8.71 5.54 -9.01
N LYS A 47 -8.17 5.04 -10.14
CA LYS A 47 -8.82 4.01 -10.94
C LYS A 47 -8.97 2.69 -10.19
N ALA A 48 -7.96 2.29 -9.43
CA ALA A 48 -8.02 1.09 -8.59
C ALA A 48 -9.10 1.22 -7.51
N HIS A 49 -9.20 2.39 -6.88
CA HIS A 49 -10.24 2.66 -5.88
C HIS A 49 -11.65 2.64 -6.49
N GLU A 50 -11.83 3.19 -7.68
CA GLU A 50 -13.10 3.14 -8.41
C GLU A 50 -13.48 1.69 -8.79
N ALA A 51 -12.53 0.93 -9.35
CA ALA A 51 -12.75 -0.49 -9.63
C ALA A 51 -13.12 -1.28 -8.37
N PHE A 52 -12.47 -0.98 -7.24
CA PHE A 52 -12.80 -1.60 -5.95
C PHE A 52 -14.22 -1.29 -5.49
N LYS A 53 -14.65 -0.01 -5.58
CA LYS A 53 -16.01 0.42 -5.25
C LYS A 53 -17.06 -0.27 -6.12
N ASN A 54 -16.73 -0.51 -7.39
CA ASN A 54 -17.62 -1.20 -8.33
C ASN A 54 -17.62 -2.73 -8.17
N GLY A 55 -16.93 -3.27 -7.15
CA GLY A 55 -16.83 -4.72 -6.91
C GLY A 55 -15.88 -5.45 -7.87
N ASN A 56 -15.19 -4.72 -8.75
CA ASN A 56 -14.25 -5.27 -9.72
C ASN A 56 -12.88 -5.52 -9.07
N TYR A 57 -12.84 -6.39 -8.07
CA TYR A 57 -11.67 -6.57 -7.20
C TYR A 57 -10.42 -7.07 -7.94
N LEU A 58 -10.58 -7.98 -8.91
CA LEU A 58 -9.45 -8.47 -9.72
C LEU A 58 -8.85 -7.35 -10.58
N ILE A 59 -9.69 -6.49 -11.15
CA ILE A 59 -9.25 -5.32 -11.93
C ILE A 59 -8.51 -4.34 -11.01
N ALA A 60 -9.08 -4.05 -9.83
CA ALA A 60 -8.44 -3.19 -8.84
C ALA A 60 -7.06 -3.72 -8.42
N ALA A 61 -6.93 -5.02 -8.15
CA ALA A 61 -5.65 -5.66 -7.81
C ALA A 61 -4.61 -5.51 -8.93
N ARG A 62 -5.02 -5.69 -10.19
CA ARG A 62 -4.13 -5.51 -11.35
C ARG A 62 -3.64 -4.06 -11.48
N ILE A 63 -4.53 -3.08 -11.34
CA ILE A 63 -4.17 -1.66 -11.37
C ILE A 63 -3.23 -1.31 -10.19
N TYR A 64 -3.47 -1.89 -9.01
CA TYR A 64 -2.54 -1.74 -7.89
C TYR A 64 -1.16 -2.33 -8.19
N GLY A 65 -1.08 -3.46 -8.91
CA GLY A 65 0.18 -4.01 -9.41
C GLY A 65 0.93 -3.03 -10.33
N GLU A 66 0.24 -2.41 -11.28
CA GLU A 66 0.82 -1.38 -12.15
C GLU A 66 1.28 -0.15 -11.34
N ALA A 67 0.53 0.24 -10.31
CA ALA A 67 0.92 1.32 -9.41
C ALA A 67 2.18 0.99 -8.59
N MET A 68 2.43 -0.29 -8.27
CA MET A 68 3.64 -0.71 -7.56
C MET A 68 4.89 -0.62 -8.43
N GLU A 69 4.79 -0.77 -9.76
CA GLU A 69 5.92 -0.53 -10.66
C GLU A 69 6.36 0.94 -10.65
N LEU A 70 5.44 1.86 -10.34
CA LEU A 70 5.72 3.29 -10.22
C LEU A 70 6.28 3.67 -8.85
N ASP A 71 5.91 2.95 -7.79
CA ASP A 71 6.29 3.21 -6.40
C ASP A 71 6.36 1.89 -5.58
N PRO A 72 7.45 1.10 -5.76
CA PRO A 72 7.53 -0.28 -5.26
C PRO A 72 7.62 -0.38 -3.73
N PHE A 73 7.98 0.72 -3.06
CA PHE A 73 8.14 0.77 -1.60
C PHE A 73 6.91 1.36 -0.89
N ASN A 74 5.79 1.52 -1.60
CA ASN A 74 4.56 2.05 -1.02
C ASN A 74 3.73 0.95 -0.33
N ALA A 75 3.88 0.83 0.98
CA ALA A 75 3.11 -0.12 1.79
C ALA A 75 1.58 0.06 1.66
N THR A 76 1.10 1.27 1.36
CA THR A 76 -0.35 1.51 1.18
C THR A 76 -0.89 0.81 -0.06
N LEU A 77 -0.11 0.77 -1.15
CA LEU A 77 -0.47 0.03 -2.36
C LEU A 77 -0.58 -1.46 -2.06
N ARG A 78 0.40 -2.02 -1.33
CA ARG A 78 0.40 -3.43 -0.89
C ARG A 78 -0.81 -3.75 -0.01
N SER A 79 -1.10 -2.90 0.99
CA SER A 79 -2.28 -3.08 1.86
C SER A 79 -3.60 -3.07 1.08
N ASN A 80 -3.75 -2.16 0.11
CA ASN A 80 -4.96 -2.07 -0.69
C ASN A 80 -5.06 -3.22 -1.72
N SER A 81 -3.95 -3.64 -2.30
CA SER A 81 -3.88 -4.82 -3.17
C SER A 81 -4.27 -6.09 -2.41
N SER A 82 -3.73 -6.28 -1.20
CA SER A 82 -4.12 -7.38 -0.31
C SER A 82 -5.63 -7.38 -0.05
N LEU A 83 -6.22 -6.21 0.24
CA LEU A 83 -7.67 -6.09 0.39
C LEU A 83 -8.43 -6.51 -0.88
N CYS A 84 -7.97 -6.11 -2.06
CA CYS A 84 -8.58 -6.53 -3.32
C CYS A 84 -8.57 -8.06 -3.46
N TRP A 85 -7.44 -8.69 -3.17
CA TRP A 85 -7.31 -10.16 -3.22
C TRP A 85 -8.19 -10.86 -2.18
N ILE A 86 -8.29 -10.32 -0.96
CA ILE A 86 -9.22 -10.81 0.07
C ILE A 86 -10.65 -10.80 -0.46
N ARG A 87 -11.09 -9.69 -1.04
CA ARG A 87 -12.46 -9.53 -1.56
C ARG A 87 -12.73 -10.38 -2.79
N PHE A 88 -11.70 -10.68 -3.57
CA PHE A 88 -11.76 -11.63 -4.68
C PHE A 88 -11.76 -13.10 -4.20
N GLY A 89 -11.32 -13.38 -2.97
CA GLY A 89 -11.23 -14.74 -2.40
C GLY A 89 -9.89 -15.44 -2.66
N ASN A 90 -8.85 -14.73 -3.13
CA ASN A 90 -7.52 -15.30 -3.33
C ASN A 90 -6.64 -15.06 -2.10
N GLY A 91 -6.72 -15.96 -1.12
CA GLY A 91 -5.95 -15.88 0.13
C GLY A 91 -4.43 -15.88 -0.08
N THR A 92 -3.92 -16.61 -1.07
CA THR A 92 -2.46 -16.72 -1.32
C THR A 92 -1.85 -15.40 -1.77
N GLN A 93 -2.47 -14.71 -2.74
CA GLN A 93 -2.00 -13.39 -3.18
C GLN A 93 -2.23 -12.33 -2.12
N ALA A 94 -3.36 -12.41 -1.39
CA ALA A 94 -3.64 -11.52 -0.27
C ALA A 94 -2.56 -11.59 0.82
N LEU A 95 -2.12 -12.80 1.18
CA LEU A 95 -1.10 -13.05 2.18
C LEU A 95 0.25 -12.48 1.76
N LYS A 96 0.65 -12.72 0.51
CA LYS A 96 1.89 -12.19 -0.05
C LYS A 96 1.95 -10.66 0.05
N ASP A 97 0.88 -9.98 -0.35
CA ASP A 97 0.82 -8.51 -0.29
C ASP A 97 0.73 -7.99 1.15
N ALA A 98 0.04 -8.71 2.05
CA ALA A 98 -0.05 -8.35 3.46
C ALA A 98 1.32 -8.44 4.16
N GLN A 99 2.05 -9.52 3.94
CA GLN A 99 3.39 -9.72 4.51
C GLN A 99 4.37 -8.68 3.99
N ALA A 100 4.34 -8.39 2.69
CA ALA A 100 5.14 -7.29 2.13
C ALA A 100 4.78 -5.93 2.76
N CYS A 101 3.49 -5.64 2.96
CA CYS A 101 3.04 -4.44 3.66
C CYS A 101 3.59 -4.37 5.09
N ARG A 102 3.51 -5.47 5.84
CA ARG A 102 4.00 -5.56 7.23
C ARG A 102 5.52 -5.39 7.31
N MET A 103 6.26 -5.99 6.37
CA MET A 103 7.72 -5.79 6.27
C MET A 103 8.09 -4.34 5.97
N MET A 104 7.35 -3.66 5.08
CA MET A 104 7.61 -2.27 4.72
C MET A 104 7.25 -1.28 5.84
N ARG A 105 6.20 -1.59 6.63
CA ARG A 105 5.76 -0.75 7.76
C ARG A 105 5.40 -1.63 8.97
N PRO A 106 6.40 -2.10 9.75
CA PRO A 106 6.15 -2.99 10.90
C PRO A 106 5.28 -2.37 11.99
N GLY A 107 5.31 -1.05 12.16
CA GLY A 107 4.48 -0.32 13.13
C GLY A 107 3.08 0.04 12.63
N TRP A 108 2.61 -0.54 11.53
CA TRP A 108 1.28 -0.26 10.99
C TRP A 108 0.36 -1.46 11.10
N ALA A 109 -0.56 -1.41 12.07
CA ALA A 109 -1.47 -2.51 12.40
C ALA A 109 -2.27 -3.04 11.20
N LYS A 110 -2.54 -2.19 10.21
CA LYS A 110 -3.25 -2.58 8.97
C LYS A 110 -2.55 -3.72 8.21
N GLY A 111 -1.23 -3.82 8.26
CA GLY A 111 -0.49 -4.95 7.67
C GLY A 111 -0.84 -6.27 8.37
N CYS A 112 -0.82 -6.27 9.71
CA CYS A 112 -1.19 -7.41 10.55
C CYS A 112 -2.66 -7.81 10.34
N HIS A 113 -3.58 -6.84 10.29
CA HIS A 113 -4.99 -7.11 10.00
C HIS A 113 -5.15 -7.83 8.65
N ARG A 114 -4.53 -7.31 7.58
CA ARG A 114 -4.60 -7.93 6.25
C ARG A 114 -4.00 -9.32 6.22
N GLU A 115 -2.90 -9.55 6.94
CA GLU A 115 -2.26 -10.86 7.06
C GLU A 115 -3.18 -11.85 7.77
N GLY A 116 -3.77 -11.47 8.91
CA GLY A 116 -4.74 -12.29 9.63
C GLY A 116 -5.96 -12.63 8.77
N THR A 117 -6.57 -11.67 8.09
CA THR A 117 -7.71 -11.94 7.20
C THR A 117 -7.35 -12.87 6.03
N ALA A 118 -6.16 -12.72 5.45
CA ALA A 118 -5.69 -13.60 4.38
C ALA A 118 -5.47 -15.04 4.88
N LEU A 119 -4.90 -15.20 6.07
CA LEU A 119 -4.72 -16.51 6.71
C LEU A 119 -6.06 -17.16 7.09
N MET A 120 -7.04 -16.37 7.52
CA MET A 120 -8.41 -16.85 7.72
C MET A 120 -9.02 -17.42 6.43
N LEU A 121 -8.83 -16.76 5.28
CA LEU A 121 -9.27 -17.28 3.98
C LEU A 121 -8.56 -18.59 3.60
N LEU A 122 -7.29 -18.72 3.98
CA LEU A 122 -6.49 -19.93 3.78
C LEU A 122 -6.77 -21.01 4.84
N LYS A 123 -7.62 -20.73 5.83
CA LYS A 123 -7.94 -21.60 6.97
C LYS A 123 -6.73 -21.93 7.86
N ASP A 124 -5.67 -21.12 7.80
CA ASP A 124 -4.53 -21.20 8.71
C ASP A 124 -4.83 -20.36 9.96
N TYR A 125 -5.74 -20.89 10.79
CA TYR A 125 -6.32 -20.18 11.92
C TYR A 125 -5.30 -19.86 13.02
N GLU A 126 -4.31 -20.73 13.23
CA GLU A 126 -3.26 -20.52 14.22
C GLU A 126 -2.42 -19.29 13.87
N LYS A 127 -1.93 -19.20 12.64
CA LYS A 127 -1.18 -18.02 12.19
C LYS A 127 -2.06 -16.79 12.09
N ALA A 128 -3.34 -16.94 11.71
CA ALA A 128 -4.28 -15.82 11.69
C ALA A 128 -4.42 -15.19 13.08
N CYS A 129 -4.58 -16.01 14.12
CA CYS A 129 -4.59 -15.54 15.51
C CYS A 129 -3.32 -14.78 15.87
N GLY A 130 -2.14 -15.34 15.53
CA GLY A 130 -0.86 -14.67 15.76
C GLY A 130 -0.79 -13.29 15.11
N ALA A 131 -1.19 -13.18 13.84
CA ALA A 131 -1.20 -11.92 13.11
C ALA A 131 -2.17 -10.89 13.73
N PHE A 132 -3.39 -11.29 14.10
CA PHE A 132 -4.34 -10.37 14.76
C PHE A 132 -3.85 -9.92 16.13
N LEU A 133 -3.29 -10.82 16.94
CA LEU A 133 -2.70 -10.46 18.24
C LEU A 133 -1.54 -9.48 18.09
N ASP A 134 -0.68 -9.67 17.10
CA ASP A 134 0.41 -8.72 16.82
C ASP A 134 -0.13 -7.36 16.35
N GLY A 135 -1.21 -7.34 15.58
CA GLY A 135 -1.90 -6.10 15.21
C GLY A 135 -2.51 -5.37 16.41
N LEU A 136 -3.13 -6.10 17.33
CA LEU A 136 -3.72 -5.54 18.56
C LEU A 136 -2.66 -5.01 19.55
N LYS A 137 -1.43 -5.53 19.52
CA LYS A 137 -0.31 -4.91 20.26
C LYS A 137 0.02 -3.51 19.73
N LEU A 138 -0.19 -3.26 18.43
CA LEU A 138 0.07 -1.96 17.79
C LEU A 138 -1.13 -1.02 17.90
N GLU A 139 -2.34 -1.55 17.82
CA GLU A 139 -3.60 -0.80 17.89
C GLU A 139 -4.60 -1.55 18.79
N PRO A 140 -4.49 -1.37 20.12
CA PRO A 140 -5.44 -1.98 21.06
C PRO A 140 -6.87 -1.48 20.83
N GLY A 141 -7.86 -2.38 20.94
CA GLY A 141 -9.27 -2.04 20.71
C GLY A 141 -9.70 -2.00 19.24
N ASN A 142 -8.88 -2.51 18.32
CA ASN A 142 -9.27 -2.63 16.92
C ASN A 142 -10.33 -3.74 16.75
N VAL A 143 -11.58 -3.33 16.61
CA VAL A 143 -12.75 -4.23 16.53
C VAL A 143 -12.62 -5.26 15.40
N GLU A 144 -12.07 -4.89 14.23
CA GLU A 144 -11.92 -5.83 13.10
C GLU A 144 -11.00 -7.00 13.45
N MET A 145 -9.92 -6.74 14.19
CA MET A 145 -8.98 -7.78 14.62
C MET A 145 -9.52 -8.59 15.81
N GLU A 146 -10.23 -7.96 16.74
CA GLU A 146 -10.91 -8.65 17.85
C GLU A 146 -11.98 -9.62 17.32
N ASP A 147 -12.80 -9.18 16.36
CA ASP A 147 -13.76 -10.03 15.65
C ASP A 147 -13.05 -11.15 14.88
N GLY A 148 -11.92 -10.83 14.25
CA GLY A 148 -11.06 -11.78 13.56
C GLY A 148 -10.54 -12.90 14.46
N LEU A 149 -10.35 -12.65 15.76
CA LEU A 149 -9.97 -13.66 16.76
C LEU A 149 -11.15 -14.51 17.25
N ARG A 150 -12.37 -13.97 17.23
CA ARG A 150 -13.56 -14.65 17.75
C ARG A 150 -13.89 -15.94 16.98
N TYR A 151 -13.66 -15.94 15.67
CA TYR A 151 -13.90 -17.10 14.79
C TYR A 151 -12.90 -18.26 15.02
N PRO A 152 -11.57 -18.04 14.96
CA PRO A 152 -10.59 -19.11 15.16
C PRO A 152 -10.53 -19.59 16.62
N LEU A 153 -10.65 -18.71 17.63
CA LEU A 153 -10.65 -19.12 19.04
C LEU A 153 -11.84 -20.00 19.42
N CYS A 154 -12.99 -19.84 18.76
CA CYS A 154 -14.17 -20.68 18.99
C CYS A 154 -13.98 -22.10 18.42
N SER A 155 -13.14 -22.27 17.40
CA SER A 155 -12.77 -23.56 16.81
C SER A 155 -11.58 -24.23 17.50
N TRP A 156 -10.72 -23.45 18.18
CA TRP A 156 -9.45 -23.92 18.73
C TRP A 156 -9.46 -24.15 20.25
N ARG A 157 -10.59 -24.11 20.96
CA ARG A 157 -10.61 -24.49 22.40
C ARG A 157 -10.23 -25.97 22.55
N PRO A 158 -9.04 -26.32 23.10
CA PRO A 158 -8.72 -27.72 23.39
C PRO A 158 -9.24 -28.12 24.77
N TRP A 159 -9.84 -27.20 25.54
CA TRP A 159 -10.34 -27.43 26.88
C TRP A 159 -11.58 -26.56 27.13
N SER A 160 -12.76 -27.19 27.04
CA SER A 160 -13.90 -26.83 27.88
C SER A 160 -13.89 -27.84 29.04
N PRO A 161 -13.90 -27.39 30.31
CA PRO A 161 -14.06 -28.30 31.45
C PRO A 161 -15.41 -28.99 31.44
#